data_AF-A0A0S8AZL4-F1
#
_entry.id   AF-A0A0S8AZL4-F1
#
_cell.length_a   1.000
_cell.length_b   1.000
_cell.length_c   1.000
_cell.angle_alpha   90.00
_cell.angle_beta   90.00
_cell.angle_gamma   90.00
#
_symmetry.space_group_name_H-M   'P 1'
#
loop_
_entity.id
_entity.type
_entity.pdbx_description
1 polymer ?
#
loop_
_entity_poly.entity_id
_entity_poly.type
_entity_poly.pdbx_seq_one_letter_code
_entity_poly.pdbx_strand_id
1 'polypeptide(L)'
;CGGFIDISQNAKKVVFMGTFSSGGLEVQVEDGRLRIIKEGRTSKFVERIGQITFSADTARHAGQDVLFVTERCVFRLEAQGLAVVEVAPGIDLQRDILARLPFRPLIDGPREMDPAVFRNAPMRLRERMLDLRMEDRLSYDEKTNTVYMNYAGLRIRDPQDLKAIGDAVDTLLGPLGKRVHSIVNYERFVCDDDVFDEYIELVKRVEQTYYLSVKRYTSGAFLRHKLGSELAKREISSEVLDPKAKGRG
;
A
#
# COMPACT_ATOMS: atom_id res chain seq x y z
N CYS A 1 -9.58 29.54 0.29
CA CYS A 1 -9.18 28.23 -0.27
C CYS A 1 -7.65 28.20 -0.39
N GLY A 2 -6.98 27.26 0.27
CA GLY A 2 -5.52 27.03 0.13
C GLY A 2 -5.23 25.83 -0.79
N GLY A 3 -3.97 25.38 -0.84
CA GLY A 3 -3.50 24.31 -1.75
C GLY A 3 -4.06 22.89 -1.52
N PHE A 4 -5.13 22.73 -0.73
CA PHE A 4 -5.79 21.43 -0.50
C PHE A 4 -6.35 20.83 -1.80
N ILE A 5 -6.86 21.68 -2.71
CA ILE A 5 -7.42 21.23 -3.98
C ILE A 5 -6.31 20.63 -4.86
N ASP A 6 -5.19 21.34 -5.00
CA ASP A 6 -4.06 20.89 -5.83
C ASP A 6 -3.43 19.59 -5.33
N ILE A 7 -3.37 19.42 -3.99
CA ILE A 7 -2.83 18.22 -3.36
C ILE A 7 -3.79 17.03 -3.51
N SER A 8 -5.08 17.23 -3.23
CA SER A 8 -6.06 16.14 -3.22
C SER A 8 -6.42 15.65 -4.63
N GLN A 9 -6.38 16.52 -5.65
CA GLN A 9 -6.72 16.12 -7.02
C GLN A 9 -5.61 15.36 -7.75
N ASN A 10 -4.33 15.62 -7.44
CA ASN A 10 -3.20 14.99 -8.13
C ASN A 10 -2.61 13.78 -7.39
N ALA A 11 -3.03 13.52 -6.15
CA ALA A 11 -2.52 12.40 -5.37
C ALA A 11 -2.99 11.05 -5.94
N LYS A 12 -2.13 10.04 -6.00
CA LYS A 12 -2.55 8.67 -6.38
C LYS A 12 -3.52 8.04 -5.37
N LYS A 13 -3.41 8.46 -4.10
CA LYS A 13 -4.24 8.01 -2.99
C LYS A 13 -4.54 9.16 -2.05
N VAL A 14 -5.78 9.27 -1.58
CA VAL A 14 -6.23 10.28 -0.62
C VAL A 14 -6.84 9.59 0.59
N VAL A 15 -6.37 9.95 1.78
CA VAL A 15 -6.89 9.43 3.04
C VAL A 15 -7.41 10.58 3.88
N PHE A 16 -8.73 10.68 3.97
CA PHE A 16 -9.41 11.59 4.87
C PHE A 16 -9.46 10.96 6.27
N MET A 17 -9.05 11.72 7.29
CA MET A 17 -9.08 11.28 8.68
C MET A 17 -9.94 12.23 9.51
N GLY A 18 -10.86 11.68 10.29
CA GLY A 18 -11.68 12.47 11.21
C GLY A 18 -12.72 11.62 11.91
N THR A 19 -13.30 12.15 12.98
CA THR A 19 -14.35 11.44 13.72
C THR A 19 -15.61 11.25 12.89
N PHE A 20 -16.35 10.17 13.14
CA PHE A 20 -17.62 9.87 12.47
C PHE A 20 -18.70 10.93 12.74
N SER A 21 -18.80 11.36 13.99
CA SER A 21 -19.71 12.40 14.45
C SER A 21 -18.97 13.56 15.13
N SER A 22 -19.64 14.70 15.26
CA SER A 22 -19.15 15.90 15.93
C SER A 22 -20.09 16.34 17.06
N GLY A 23 -19.60 17.21 17.93
CA GLY A 23 -20.42 17.77 19.02
C GLY A 23 -20.49 16.87 20.26
N GLY A 24 -19.34 16.41 20.76
CA GLY A 24 -19.25 15.72 22.05
C GLY A 24 -19.21 14.19 21.98
N LEU A 25 -18.72 13.64 20.86
CA LEU A 25 -18.37 12.22 20.77
C LEU A 25 -17.29 11.89 21.82
N GLU A 26 -17.55 10.86 22.61
CA GLU A 26 -16.63 10.31 23.60
C GLU A 26 -16.49 8.82 23.35
N VAL A 27 -15.25 8.37 23.18
CA VAL A 27 -14.93 6.97 22.93
C VAL A 27 -13.84 6.52 23.88
N GLN A 28 -13.83 5.23 24.19
CA GLN A 28 -12.84 4.60 25.03
C GLN A 28 -12.38 3.31 24.36
N VAL A 29 -11.10 2.97 24.55
CA VAL A 29 -10.54 1.69 24.11
C VAL A 29 -10.27 0.85 25.35
N GLU A 30 -10.96 -0.29 25.47
CA GLU A 30 -10.81 -1.25 26.56
C GLU A 30 -10.66 -2.65 25.97
N ASP A 31 -9.70 -3.44 26.47
CA ASP A 31 -9.44 -4.82 26.04
C ASP A 31 -9.30 -5.03 24.51
N GLY A 32 -8.69 -4.08 23.81
CA GLY A 32 -8.51 -4.17 22.37
C GLY A 32 -9.75 -3.80 21.55
N ARG A 33 -10.78 -3.24 22.19
CA ARG A 33 -12.08 -2.91 21.57
C ARG A 33 -12.44 -1.46 21.80
N LEU A 34 -13.03 -0.85 20.78
CA LEU A 34 -13.60 0.48 20.85
C LEU A 34 -14.99 0.42 21.46
N ARG A 35 -15.26 1.34 22.39
CA ARG A 35 -16.56 1.58 22.98
C ARG A 35 -16.94 3.05 22.81
N ILE A 36 -18.15 3.30 22.31
CA ILE A 36 -18.73 4.64 22.28
C ILE A 36 -19.38 4.90 23.64
N ILE A 37 -18.79 5.80 24.43
CA ILE A 37 -19.30 6.21 25.75
C ILE A 37 -20.44 7.21 25.59
N LYS A 38 -20.25 8.15 24.66
CA LYS A 38 -21.24 9.17 24.31
C LYS A 38 -21.19 9.48 22.84
N GLU A 39 -22.34 9.45 22.18
CA GLU A 39 -22.42 9.77 20.76
C GLU A 39 -22.36 11.29 20.50
N GLY A 40 -21.77 11.66 19.36
CA GLY A 40 -21.79 13.04 18.86
C GLY A 40 -23.19 13.47 18.41
N ARG A 41 -23.47 14.76 18.54
CA ARG A 41 -24.77 15.35 18.18
C ARG A 41 -25.07 15.29 16.68
N THR A 42 -24.05 15.41 15.84
CA THR A 42 -24.22 15.55 14.39
C THR A 42 -23.31 14.58 13.65
N SER A 43 -23.87 13.82 12.71
CA SER A 43 -23.08 13.00 11.78
C SER A 43 -22.27 13.90 10.85
N LYS A 44 -21.00 13.57 10.60
CA LYS A 44 -20.21 14.30 9.58
C LYS A 44 -20.53 13.84 8.16
N PHE A 45 -21.32 12.78 8.02
CA PHE A 45 -21.81 12.28 6.74
C PHE A 45 -23.19 12.89 6.47
N VAL A 46 -23.33 13.58 5.34
CA VAL A 46 -24.54 14.29 4.93
C VAL A 46 -25.01 13.80 3.57
N GLU A 47 -26.31 13.91 3.28
CA GLU A 47 -26.88 13.51 1.99
C GLU A 47 -26.40 14.40 0.84
N ARG A 48 -26.27 15.71 1.09
CA ARG A 48 -25.80 16.69 0.11
C ARG A 48 -24.78 17.63 0.71
N ILE A 49 -23.66 17.80 0.02
CA ILE A 49 -22.58 18.69 0.42
C ILE A 49 -22.91 20.11 -0.06
N GLY A 50 -22.80 21.11 0.82
CA GLY A 50 -23.09 22.51 0.47
C GLY A 50 -22.02 23.15 -0.43
N GLN A 51 -20.74 22.90 -0.16
CA GLN A 51 -19.62 23.35 -1.01
C GLN A 51 -18.66 22.19 -1.28
N ILE A 52 -18.49 21.86 -2.56
CA ILE A 52 -17.61 20.78 -3.00
C ILE A 52 -16.16 21.28 -2.95
N THR A 53 -15.40 20.81 -1.97
CA THR A 53 -13.96 21.06 -1.87
C THR A 53 -13.14 19.87 -2.40
N PHE A 54 -13.77 18.70 -2.48
CA PHE A 54 -13.23 17.48 -3.08
C PHE A 54 -14.34 16.84 -3.93
N SER A 55 -14.07 16.56 -5.21
CA SER A 55 -15.04 15.97 -6.14
C SER A 55 -14.87 14.45 -6.18
N ALA A 56 -15.80 13.74 -5.53
CA ALA A 56 -15.85 12.28 -5.55
C ALA A 56 -16.03 11.74 -6.98
N ASP A 57 -16.81 12.43 -7.82
CA ASP A 57 -17.00 12.03 -9.21
C ASP A 57 -15.69 12.14 -10.01
N THR A 58 -14.94 13.22 -9.85
CA THR A 58 -13.64 13.38 -10.52
C THR A 58 -12.65 12.31 -10.06
N ALA A 59 -12.59 12.04 -8.75
CA ALA A 59 -11.73 11.00 -8.18
C ALA A 59 -12.08 9.59 -8.69
N ARG A 60 -13.38 9.28 -8.83
CA ARG A 60 -13.87 8.01 -9.39
C ARG A 60 -13.48 7.83 -10.85
N HIS A 61 -13.67 8.86 -11.68
CA HIS A 61 -13.26 8.81 -13.09
C HIS A 61 -11.74 8.68 -13.24
N ALA A 62 -10.96 9.24 -12.31
CA ALA A 62 -9.51 9.12 -12.29
C ALA A 62 -9.00 7.78 -11.71
N GLY A 63 -9.89 6.89 -11.23
CA GLY A 63 -9.51 5.64 -10.56
C GLY A 63 -8.68 5.87 -9.28
N GLN A 64 -8.87 7.02 -8.64
CA GLN A 64 -8.11 7.42 -7.46
C GLN A 64 -8.54 6.61 -6.24
N ASP A 65 -7.57 6.08 -5.47
CA ASP A 65 -7.87 5.35 -4.23
C ASP A 65 -8.18 6.36 -3.11
N VAL A 66 -9.44 6.39 -2.64
CA VAL A 66 -9.91 7.35 -1.64
C VAL A 66 -10.49 6.62 -0.44
N LEU A 67 -9.94 6.92 0.75
CA LEU A 67 -10.38 6.37 2.02
C LEU A 67 -10.86 7.48 2.96
N PHE A 68 -11.89 7.17 3.75
CA PHE A 68 -12.35 7.97 4.87
C PHE A 68 -12.22 7.14 6.14
N VAL A 69 -11.22 7.45 6.96
CA VAL A 69 -10.90 6.73 8.19
C VAL A 69 -11.48 7.50 9.37
N THR A 70 -12.33 6.81 10.13
CA THR A 70 -12.92 7.30 11.39
C THR A 70 -12.45 6.47 12.57
N GLU A 71 -12.87 6.83 13.78
CA GLU A 71 -12.61 6.00 14.95
C GLU A 71 -13.29 4.63 14.86
N ARG A 72 -14.48 4.55 14.25
CA ARG A 72 -15.34 3.36 14.30
C ARG A 72 -15.39 2.53 13.01
N CYS A 73 -15.04 3.13 11.87
CA CYS A 73 -15.05 2.45 10.58
C CYS A 73 -14.20 3.15 9.52
N VAL A 74 -13.91 2.43 8.44
CA VAL A 74 -13.27 2.95 7.23
C VAL A 74 -14.24 2.84 6.06
N PHE A 75 -14.42 3.95 5.34
CA PHE A 75 -15.08 3.95 4.04
C PHE A 75 -14.07 4.01 2.91
N ARG A 76 -14.39 3.36 1.80
CA ARG A 76 -13.71 3.52 0.51
C ARG A 76 -14.67 4.12 -0.52
N LEU A 77 -14.15 5.00 -1.36
CA LEU A 77 -14.88 5.45 -2.54
C LEU A 77 -14.79 4.40 -3.64
N GLU A 78 -15.90 3.73 -3.92
CA GLU A 78 -16.05 2.76 -5.01
C GLU A 78 -16.74 3.39 -6.22
N ALA A 79 -16.85 2.66 -7.33
CA ALA A 79 -17.54 3.11 -8.54
C ALA A 79 -19.06 3.34 -8.36
N GLN A 80 -19.68 2.73 -7.33
CA GLN A 80 -21.12 2.84 -7.07
C GLN A 80 -21.46 3.73 -5.86
N GLY A 81 -20.52 3.99 -4.96
CA GLY A 81 -20.69 4.93 -3.85
C GLY A 81 -19.63 4.73 -2.78
N LEU A 82 -19.91 5.16 -1.56
CA LEU A 82 -19.09 4.79 -0.40
C LEU A 82 -19.38 3.35 0.00
N ALA A 83 -18.33 2.57 0.23
CA ALA A 83 -18.39 1.23 0.81
C ALA A 83 -17.82 1.26 2.23
N VAL A 84 -18.49 0.63 3.20
CA VAL A 84 -17.84 0.32 4.49
C VAL A 84 -16.92 -0.86 4.26
N VAL A 85 -15.62 -0.66 4.40
CA VAL A 85 -14.61 -1.69 4.15
C VAL A 85 -13.99 -2.23 5.43
N GLU A 86 -14.01 -1.45 6.52
CA GLU A 86 -13.54 -1.91 7.84
C GLU A 86 -14.43 -1.39 8.97
N VAL A 87 -14.58 -2.19 10.02
CA VAL A 87 -15.31 -1.84 11.26
C VAL A 87 -14.39 -2.06 12.47
N ALA A 88 -14.35 -1.10 13.39
CA ALA A 88 -13.53 -1.20 14.59
C ALA A 88 -14.00 -2.36 15.49
N PRO A 89 -13.08 -3.10 16.15
CA PRO A 89 -13.46 -4.11 17.12
C PRO A 89 -14.36 -3.49 18.20
N GLY A 90 -15.48 -4.13 18.52
CA GLY A 90 -16.46 -3.64 19.51
C GLY A 90 -17.55 -2.72 18.96
N ILE A 91 -17.50 -2.34 17.69
CA ILE A 91 -18.52 -1.52 17.03
C ILE A 91 -19.54 -2.40 16.30
N ASP A 92 -20.82 -2.09 16.49
CA ASP A 92 -21.91 -2.76 15.80
C ASP A 92 -22.22 -2.05 14.47
N LEU A 93 -22.10 -2.78 13.36
CA LEU A 93 -22.29 -2.21 12.02
C LEU A 93 -23.65 -1.54 11.85
N GLN A 94 -24.73 -2.14 12.35
CA GLN A 94 -26.08 -1.61 12.15
C GLN A 94 -26.32 -0.39 13.05
N ARG A 95 -26.09 -0.53 14.35
CA ARG A 95 -26.41 0.48 15.37
C ARG A 95 -25.47 1.68 15.32
N ASP A 96 -24.18 1.44 15.20
CA ASP A 96 -23.16 2.46 15.42
C ASP A 96 -22.68 3.12 14.12
N ILE A 97 -22.99 2.52 12.95
CA ILE A 97 -22.62 3.03 11.63
C ILE A 97 -23.86 3.27 10.77
N LEU A 98 -24.56 2.22 10.34
CA LEU A 98 -25.60 2.37 9.30
C LEU A 98 -26.80 3.20 9.75
N ALA A 99 -27.27 3.01 10.99
CA ALA A 99 -28.36 3.81 11.57
C ALA A 99 -28.01 5.30 11.76
N ARG A 100 -26.73 5.66 11.60
CA ARG A 100 -26.19 7.02 11.77
C ARG A 100 -25.86 7.71 10.45
N LEU A 101 -26.04 7.03 9.32
CA LEU A 101 -25.83 7.59 7.99
C LEU A 101 -27.17 8.04 7.39
N PRO A 102 -27.21 9.20 6.72
CA PRO A 102 -28.40 9.64 5.99
C PRO A 102 -28.54 8.95 4.62
N PHE A 103 -27.68 7.99 4.31
CA PHE A 103 -27.66 7.22 3.06
C PHE A 103 -27.24 5.77 3.33
N ARG A 104 -27.42 4.90 2.33
CA ARG A 104 -27.02 3.49 2.41
C ARG A 104 -25.68 3.28 1.70
N PRO A 105 -24.57 3.06 2.43
CA PRO A 105 -23.31 2.68 1.81
C PRO A 105 -23.37 1.24 1.28
N LEU A 106 -22.42 0.88 0.41
CA LEU A 106 -22.20 -0.50 -0.01
C LEU A 106 -21.64 -1.31 1.16
N ILE A 107 -22.12 -2.54 1.33
CA ILE A 107 -21.70 -3.46 2.38
C ILE A 107 -21.41 -4.80 1.72
N ASP A 108 -20.15 -5.20 1.75
CA ASP A 108 -19.69 -6.50 1.28
C ASP A 108 -18.65 -7.04 2.27
N GLY A 109 -19.15 -7.69 3.33
CA GLY A 109 -18.34 -8.33 4.38
C GLY A 109 -17.20 -7.46 4.91
N PRO A 110 -17.47 -6.29 5.53
CA PRO A 110 -16.41 -5.42 6.02
C PRO A 110 -15.56 -6.19 7.04
N ARG A 111 -14.25 -6.13 6.85
CA ARG A 111 -13.31 -6.77 7.77
C ARG A 111 -13.23 -5.99 9.08
N GLU A 112 -12.79 -6.65 10.14
CA GLU A 112 -12.44 -5.92 11.35
C GLU A 112 -11.20 -5.04 11.09
N MET A 113 -11.20 -3.81 11.60
CA MET A 113 -10.01 -2.95 11.60
C MET A 113 -8.90 -3.64 12.39
N ASP A 114 -7.65 -3.38 12.01
CA ASP A 114 -6.49 -4.01 12.64
C ASP A 114 -6.51 -3.86 14.18
N PRO A 115 -6.62 -4.97 14.95
CA PRO A 115 -6.72 -4.92 16.40
C PRO A 115 -5.50 -4.27 17.08
N ALA A 116 -4.34 -4.22 16.41
CA ALA A 116 -3.16 -3.55 16.94
C ALA A 116 -3.37 -2.04 17.10
N VAL A 117 -4.29 -1.43 16.35
CA VAL A 117 -4.67 -0.01 16.48
C VAL A 117 -5.39 0.25 17.81
N PHE A 118 -6.03 -0.76 18.39
CA PHE A 118 -6.86 -0.66 19.58
C PHE A 118 -6.16 -1.20 20.84
N ARG A 119 -4.84 -1.39 20.81
CA ARG A 119 -4.08 -1.87 21.97
C ARG A 119 -3.05 -0.83 22.40
N ASN A 120 -2.85 -0.72 23.71
CA ASN A 120 -1.78 0.11 24.28
C ASN A 120 -0.44 -0.65 24.27
N ALA A 121 0.02 -1.02 23.07
CA ALA A 121 1.31 -1.68 22.84
C ALA A 121 1.90 -1.17 21.52
N PRO A 122 3.25 -1.13 21.37
CA PRO A 122 3.86 -0.77 20.10
C PRO A 122 3.35 -1.66 18.96
N MET A 123 2.82 -1.05 17.90
CA MET A 123 2.31 -1.79 16.73
C MET A 123 3.40 -2.47 15.90
N ARG A 124 4.69 -2.19 16.17
CA ARG A 124 5.86 -2.69 15.42
C ARG A 124 5.70 -2.51 13.90
N LEU A 125 5.11 -1.38 13.46
CA LEU A 125 4.77 -1.11 12.06
C LEU A 125 5.94 -1.34 11.11
N ARG A 126 7.15 -0.98 11.51
CA ARG A 126 8.36 -1.23 10.70
C ARG A 126 8.50 -2.69 10.35
N GLU A 127 8.35 -3.60 11.31
CA GLU A 127 8.46 -5.04 11.07
C GLU A 127 7.26 -5.54 10.27
N ARG A 128 6.05 -5.13 10.62
CA ARG A 128 4.83 -5.54 9.91
C ARG A 128 4.77 -5.08 8.46
N MET A 129 5.38 -3.94 8.13
CA MET A 129 5.50 -3.44 6.76
C MET A 129 6.61 -4.15 5.98
N LEU A 130 7.58 -4.73 6.69
CA LEU A 130 8.58 -5.64 6.14
C LEU A 130 8.01 -7.05 5.99
N ASP A 131 7.02 -7.43 6.81
CA ASP A 131 6.18 -8.64 6.71
C ASP A 131 5.05 -8.55 5.67
N LEU A 132 4.98 -7.49 4.84
CA LEU A 132 4.22 -7.59 3.58
C LEU A 132 4.80 -8.80 2.84
N ARG A 133 4.05 -9.91 2.81
CA ARG A 133 4.52 -11.19 2.26
C ARG A 133 5.11 -10.91 0.91
N MET A 134 6.32 -11.41 0.67
CA MET A 134 6.98 -11.23 -0.62
C MET A 134 6.08 -11.67 -1.78
N GLU A 135 5.21 -12.67 -1.55
CA GLU A 135 4.11 -13.09 -2.43
C GLU A 135 3.24 -11.93 -2.94
N ASP A 136 2.81 -11.00 -2.06
CA ASP A 136 1.92 -9.90 -2.41
C ASP A 136 2.66 -8.78 -3.18
N ARG A 137 4.00 -8.84 -3.22
CA ARG A 137 4.86 -7.89 -3.95
C ARG A 137 5.22 -8.39 -5.34
N LEU A 138 4.92 -9.64 -5.66
CA LEU A 138 5.26 -10.27 -6.93
C LEU A 138 3.97 -10.61 -7.70
N SER A 139 3.92 -10.27 -8.97
CA SER A 139 2.82 -10.71 -9.84
C SER A 139 3.37 -11.12 -11.21
N TYR A 140 2.74 -12.11 -11.83
CA TYR A 140 3.10 -12.59 -13.16
C TYR A 140 1.94 -12.36 -14.12
N ASP A 141 2.22 -11.71 -15.24
CA ASP A 141 1.31 -11.59 -16.37
C ASP A 141 1.72 -12.57 -17.47
N GLU A 142 0.89 -13.60 -17.66
CA GLU A 142 1.10 -14.63 -18.66
C GLU A 142 1.05 -14.09 -20.10
N LYS A 143 0.20 -13.09 -20.37
CA LYS A 143 0.00 -12.55 -21.73
C LYS A 143 1.25 -11.89 -22.27
N THR A 144 1.96 -11.16 -21.39
CA THR A 144 3.19 -10.45 -21.73
C THR A 144 4.44 -11.19 -21.29
N ASN A 145 4.30 -12.37 -20.69
CA ASN A 145 5.37 -13.15 -20.07
C ASN A 145 6.25 -12.30 -19.13
N THR A 146 5.62 -11.44 -18.33
CA THR A 146 6.31 -10.43 -17.51
C THR A 146 6.00 -10.62 -16.03
N VAL A 147 7.06 -10.69 -15.21
CA VAL A 147 6.95 -10.61 -13.75
C VAL A 147 7.15 -9.16 -13.29
N TYR A 148 6.25 -8.69 -12.44
CA TYR A 148 6.31 -7.39 -11.78
C TYR A 148 6.70 -7.60 -10.33
N MET A 149 7.75 -6.91 -9.90
CA MET A 149 8.30 -7.00 -8.55
C MET A 149 8.28 -5.62 -7.88
N ASN A 150 7.44 -5.46 -6.87
CA ASN A 150 7.28 -4.19 -6.15
C ASN A 150 8.04 -4.18 -4.83
N TYR A 151 9.31 -3.80 -4.89
CA TYR A 151 10.19 -3.64 -3.73
C TYR A 151 10.13 -2.21 -3.15
N ALA A 152 9.08 -1.46 -3.48
CA ALA A 152 8.92 -0.12 -2.95
C ALA A 152 8.79 -0.15 -1.41
N GLY A 153 9.61 0.66 -0.75
CA GLY A 153 9.69 0.76 0.72
C GLY A 153 10.24 -0.50 1.42
N LEU A 154 10.71 -1.51 0.67
CA LEU A 154 11.29 -2.73 1.25
C LEU A 154 12.66 -2.41 1.86
N ARG A 155 12.94 -2.99 3.03
CA ARG A 155 14.25 -2.92 3.68
C ARG A 155 14.81 -4.31 3.95
N ILE A 156 16.00 -4.59 3.45
CA ILE A 156 16.74 -5.83 3.71
C ILE A 156 17.74 -5.56 4.83
N ARG A 157 17.65 -6.30 5.94
CA ARG A 157 18.45 -6.09 7.16
C ARG A 157 19.35 -7.27 7.47
N ASP A 158 18.86 -8.47 7.20
CA ASP A 158 19.52 -9.71 7.58
C ASP A 158 19.35 -10.81 6.51
N PRO A 159 20.06 -11.94 6.62
CA PRO A 159 19.93 -13.05 5.67
C PRO A 159 18.54 -13.71 5.63
N GLN A 160 17.69 -13.55 6.64
CA GLN A 160 16.32 -14.09 6.62
C GLN A 160 15.44 -13.28 5.67
N ASP A 161 15.59 -11.95 5.64
CA ASP A 161 14.94 -11.08 4.65
C ASP A 161 15.31 -11.53 3.22
N LEU A 162 16.59 -11.87 2.97
CA LEU A 162 17.05 -12.38 1.67
C LEU A 162 16.45 -13.73 1.31
N LYS A 163 16.40 -14.65 2.27
CA LYS A 163 15.79 -15.96 2.08
C LYS A 163 14.31 -15.83 1.71
N ALA A 164 13.57 -14.97 2.40
CA ALA A 164 12.16 -14.72 2.13
C ALA A 164 11.92 -14.19 0.70
N ILE A 165 12.80 -13.30 0.21
CA ILE A 165 12.76 -12.82 -1.18
C ILE A 165 13.00 -13.97 -2.15
N GLY A 166 14.06 -14.76 -1.91
CA GLY A 166 14.42 -15.89 -2.77
C GLY A 166 13.30 -16.94 -2.86
N ASP A 167 12.77 -17.37 -1.72
CA ASP A 167 11.72 -18.39 -1.64
C ASP A 167 10.44 -17.94 -2.38
N ALA A 168 10.06 -16.66 -2.26
CA ALA A 168 8.87 -16.12 -2.94
C ALA A 168 9.04 -16.04 -4.46
N VAL A 169 10.23 -15.65 -4.93
CA VAL A 169 10.56 -15.65 -6.36
C VAL A 169 10.54 -17.08 -6.91
N ASP A 170 11.16 -18.02 -6.20
CA ASP A 170 11.25 -19.42 -6.62
C ASP A 170 9.86 -20.07 -6.62
N THR A 171 8.99 -19.74 -5.66
CA THR A 171 7.60 -20.21 -5.59
C THR A 171 6.77 -19.71 -6.77
N LEU A 172 6.92 -18.44 -7.16
CA LEU A 172 6.16 -17.85 -8.26
C LEU A 172 6.66 -18.32 -9.64
N LEU A 173 7.98 -18.33 -9.84
CA LEU A 173 8.58 -18.52 -11.16
C LEU A 173 9.04 -19.97 -11.42
N GLY A 174 9.38 -20.72 -10.37
CA GLY A 174 9.83 -22.11 -10.46
C GLY A 174 8.87 -23.02 -11.23
N PRO A 175 7.55 -23.00 -10.94
CA PRO A 175 6.58 -23.83 -11.65
C PRO A 175 6.36 -23.46 -13.12
N LEU A 176 6.81 -22.29 -13.59
CA LEU A 176 6.54 -21.83 -14.95
C LEU A 176 7.34 -22.60 -16.00
N GLY A 177 8.47 -23.22 -15.62
CA GLY A 177 9.32 -24.00 -16.53
C GLY A 177 9.93 -23.18 -17.69
N LYS A 178 9.85 -21.85 -17.65
CA LYS A 178 10.32 -20.92 -18.69
C LYS A 178 10.89 -19.65 -18.06
N ARG A 179 11.78 -18.98 -18.79
CA ARG A 179 12.29 -17.66 -18.41
C ARG A 179 11.30 -16.55 -18.80
N VAL A 180 11.29 -15.45 -18.04
CA VAL A 180 10.30 -14.36 -18.10
C VAL A 180 10.98 -12.98 -18.23
N HIS A 181 10.27 -11.98 -18.73
CA HIS A 181 10.72 -10.59 -18.62
C HIS A 181 10.47 -10.07 -17.20
N SER A 182 11.33 -9.23 -16.65
CA SER A 182 11.20 -8.71 -15.28
C SER A 182 11.13 -7.19 -15.24
N ILE A 183 10.19 -6.66 -14.45
CA ILE A 183 10.08 -5.25 -14.11
C ILE A 183 10.13 -5.11 -12.60
N VAL A 184 11.15 -4.40 -12.08
CA VAL A 184 11.36 -4.23 -10.63
C VAL A 184 11.26 -2.77 -10.23
N ASN A 185 10.44 -2.46 -9.23
CA ASN A 185 10.32 -1.14 -8.62
C ASN A 185 11.07 -1.08 -7.28
N TYR A 186 12.08 -0.21 -7.19
CA TYR A 186 12.93 -0.01 -6.01
C TYR A 186 12.68 1.33 -5.32
N GLU A 187 11.52 1.97 -5.50
CA GLU A 187 11.24 3.26 -4.88
C GLU A 187 11.33 3.19 -3.34
N ARG A 188 12.24 3.96 -2.72
CA ARG A 188 12.53 3.91 -1.27
C ARG A 188 12.97 2.52 -0.77
N PHE A 189 13.54 1.70 -1.64
CA PHE A 189 14.21 0.46 -1.24
C PHE A 189 15.50 0.76 -0.45
N VAL A 190 15.76 -0.01 0.60
CA VAL A 190 16.97 0.06 1.40
C VAL A 190 17.53 -1.36 1.58
N CYS A 191 18.84 -1.53 1.46
CA CYS A 191 19.53 -2.75 1.83
C CYS A 191 20.68 -2.34 2.74
N ASP A 192 20.74 -2.93 3.93
CA ASP A 192 21.79 -2.68 4.90
C ASP A 192 23.13 -3.19 4.33
N ASP A 193 24.23 -2.48 4.61
CA ASP A 193 25.52 -2.73 3.96
C ASP A 193 26.10 -4.11 4.29
N ASP A 194 25.86 -4.60 5.51
CA ASP A 194 26.33 -5.90 6.02
C ASP A 194 25.76 -7.10 5.25
N VAL A 195 24.64 -6.91 4.52
CA VAL A 195 23.99 -7.96 3.72
C VAL A 195 23.91 -7.63 2.24
N PHE A 196 24.58 -6.56 1.83
CA PHE A 196 24.47 -6.07 0.46
C PHE A 196 25.13 -7.01 -0.55
N ASP A 197 26.24 -7.63 -0.19
CA ASP A 197 26.94 -8.56 -1.08
C ASP A 197 26.12 -9.83 -1.33
N GLU A 198 25.53 -10.41 -0.28
CA GLU A 198 24.62 -11.55 -0.42
C GLU A 198 23.36 -11.18 -1.22
N TYR A 199 22.86 -9.95 -1.06
CA TYR A 199 21.76 -9.45 -1.88
C TYR A 199 22.12 -9.45 -3.37
N ILE A 200 23.32 -8.99 -3.75
CA ILE A 200 23.74 -9.01 -5.16
C ILE A 200 23.86 -10.44 -5.68
N GLU A 201 24.35 -11.37 -4.88
CA GLU A 201 24.40 -12.79 -5.28
C GLU A 201 23.01 -13.38 -5.48
N LEU A 202 22.04 -13.04 -4.62
CA LEU A 202 20.64 -13.41 -4.83
C LEU A 202 20.08 -12.84 -6.14
N VAL A 203 20.32 -11.55 -6.42
CA VAL A 203 19.89 -10.91 -7.67
C VAL A 203 20.47 -11.62 -8.89
N LYS A 204 21.76 -11.98 -8.83
CA LYS A 204 22.48 -12.67 -9.91
C LYS A 204 21.90 -14.06 -10.17
N ARG A 205 21.68 -14.85 -9.11
CA ARG A 205 21.02 -16.17 -9.18
C ARG A 205 19.65 -16.07 -9.84
N VAL A 206 18.81 -15.15 -9.37
CA VAL A 206 17.44 -14.97 -9.88
C VAL A 206 17.46 -14.57 -11.36
N GLU A 207 18.31 -13.63 -11.75
CA GLU A 207 18.39 -13.16 -13.13
C GLU A 207 18.86 -14.24 -14.10
N GLN A 208 19.89 -15.01 -13.71
CA GLN A 208 20.39 -16.13 -14.50
C GLN A 208 19.38 -17.26 -14.64
N THR A 209 18.66 -17.56 -13.56
CA THR A 209 17.70 -18.68 -13.52
C THR A 209 16.40 -18.34 -14.25
N TYR A 210 15.83 -17.15 -13.99
CA TYR A 210 14.46 -16.85 -14.36
C TYR A 210 14.30 -15.77 -15.43
N TYR A 211 15.25 -14.85 -15.65
CA TYR A 211 14.97 -13.66 -16.47
C TYR A 211 15.48 -13.75 -17.90
N LEU A 212 14.62 -13.46 -18.88
CA LEU A 212 15.01 -13.15 -20.26
C LEU A 212 15.58 -11.74 -20.38
N SER A 213 15.00 -10.80 -19.66
CA SER A 213 15.46 -9.41 -19.57
C SER A 213 14.93 -8.77 -18.28
N VAL A 214 15.53 -7.66 -17.87
CA VAL A 214 15.15 -6.98 -16.64
C VAL A 214 15.24 -5.46 -16.77
N LYS A 215 14.20 -4.77 -16.28
CA LYS A 215 14.14 -3.32 -16.14
C LYS A 215 13.98 -2.96 -14.66
N ARG A 216 14.85 -2.11 -14.15
CA ARG A 216 14.87 -1.70 -12.73
C ARG A 216 14.57 -0.21 -12.63
N TYR A 217 13.56 0.16 -11.86
CA TYR A 217 13.15 1.55 -11.65
C TYR A 217 13.52 2.02 -10.25
N THR A 218 14.27 3.12 -10.15
CA THR A 218 14.60 3.74 -8.85
C THR A 218 14.84 5.24 -8.98
N SER A 219 14.33 6.00 -8.02
CA SER A 219 14.59 7.43 -7.85
C SER A 219 15.85 7.71 -7.01
N GLY A 220 16.45 6.70 -6.37
CA GLY A 220 17.62 6.86 -5.50
C GLY A 220 18.94 6.82 -6.28
N ALA A 221 19.63 7.96 -6.38
CA ALA A 221 20.90 8.07 -7.12
C ALA A 221 22.00 7.14 -6.59
N PHE A 222 22.08 6.94 -5.27
CA PHE A 222 23.05 6.04 -4.65
C PHE A 222 22.80 4.57 -5.02
N LEU A 223 21.55 4.10 -4.91
CA LEU A 223 21.18 2.74 -5.27
C LEU A 223 21.35 2.49 -6.78
N ARG A 224 21.06 3.49 -7.64
CA ARG A 224 21.36 3.41 -9.07
C ARG A 224 22.84 3.19 -9.33
N HIS A 225 23.70 3.96 -8.66
CA HIS A 225 25.14 3.82 -8.82
C HIS A 225 25.62 2.47 -8.30
N LYS A 226 25.22 2.04 -7.10
CA LYS A 226 25.64 0.79 -6.46
C LYS A 226 25.17 -0.45 -7.24
N LEU A 227 23.91 -0.50 -7.67
CA LEU A 227 23.39 -1.58 -8.53
C LEU A 227 24.05 -1.55 -9.91
N GLY A 228 24.15 -0.38 -10.53
CA GLY A 228 24.77 -0.24 -11.84
C GLY A 228 26.24 -0.68 -11.85
N SER A 229 27.02 -0.28 -10.84
CA SER A 229 28.43 -0.62 -10.73
C SER A 229 28.65 -2.10 -10.44
N GLU A 230 27.91 -2.67 -9.48
CA GLU A 230 28.11 -4.08 -9.09
C GLU A 230 27.58 -5.07 -10.12
N LEU A 231 26.48 -4.76 -10.81
CA LEU A 231 25.97 -5.60 -11.90
C LEU A 231 26.89 -5.53 -13.14
N ALA A 232 27.43 -4.34 -13.46
CA ALA A 232 28.36 -4.18 -14.59
C ALA A 232 29.69 -4.91 -14.36
N LYS A 233 30.25 -4.86 -13.14
CA LYS A 233 31.46 -5.63 -12.75
C LYS A 233 31.28 -7.13 -12.93
N ARG A 234 30.04 -7.61 -12.96
CA ARG A 234 29.67 -9.03 -13.00
C ARG A 234 29.03 -9.44 -14.34
N GLU A 235 29.16 -8.60 -15.38
CA GLU A 235 28.70 -8.81 -16.78
C GLU A 235 27.18 -9.00 -16.96
N ILE A 236 26.38 -8.38 -16.10
CA ILE A 236 24.92 -8.51 -16.14
C ILE A 236 24.32 -7.28 -16.85
N SER A 237 23.64 -7.48 -17.99
CA SER A 237 22.99 -6.39 -18.74
C SER A 237 21.69 -5.94 -18.05
N SER A 238 21.75 -4.82 -17.32
CA SER A 238 20.61 -4.27 -16.58
C SER A 238 20.35 -2.81 -16.96
N GLU A 239 19.13 -2.51 -17.41
CA GLU A 239 18.67 -1.12 -17.53
C GLU A 239 18.12 -0.63 -16.19
N VAL A 240 18.87 0.27 -15.52
CA VAL A 240 18.43 0.95 -14.30
C VAL A 240 17.98 2.37 -14.65
N LEU A 241 16.69 2.64 -14.59
CA LEU A 241 16.05 3.86 -15.09
C LEU A 241 15.54 4.74 -13.95
N ASP A 242 15.65 6.06 -14.11
CA ASP A 242 14.95 7.03 -13.27
C ASP A 242 13.53 7.26 -13.82
N PRO A 243 12.46 7.03 -13.03
CA PRO A 243 11.09 7.28 -13.48
C PRO A 243 10.83 8.70 -13.97
N LYS A 244 11.61 9.69 -13.52
CA LYS A 244 11.45 11.11 -13.87
C LYS A 244 12.21 11.54 -15.13
N ALA A 245 13.08 10.69 -15.69
CA ALA A 245 13.90 11.06 -16.85
C ALA A 245 13.13 11.05 -18.19
N LYS A 246 11.92 10.45 -18.23
CA LYS A 246 11.13 10.31 -19.47
C LYS A 246 10.27 11.53 -19.86
N GLY A 247 10.42 12.69 -19.19
CA GLY A 247 9.60 13.89 -19.41
C GLY A 247 10.30 15.07 -20.08
N ARG A 248 11.49 14.88 -20.67
CA ARG A 248 12.22 15.94 -21.40
C ARG A 248 12.70 15.40 -22.74
N GLY A 249 11.82 15.41 -23.71
CA GLY A 249 12.07 15.09 -25.12
C GLY A 249 10.97 15.71 -25.95
#